data_AF-A0AA40EKP5-F1
#
_entry.id   AF-A0AA40EKP5-F1
#
_cell.length_a   1.000
_cell.length_b   1.000
_cell.length_c   1.000
_cell.angle_alpha   90.00
_cell.angle_beta   90.00
_cell.angle_gamma   90.00
#
_symmetry.space_group_name_H-M   'P 1'
#
loop_
_entity.id
_entity.type
_entity.pdbx_description
1 polymer ?
#
loop_
_entity_poly.entity_id
_entity_poly.type
_entity_poly.pdbx_seq_one_letter_code
_entity_poly.pdbx_strand_id
1 'polypeptide(L)'
;ISTMSILTSQSRVILGPLTAAFQPPAPCSAGVGICSTCNDVFFGQKCGSVGPQDDTTCWPPTTQGALRPSSALNGWGFYSPGISCPVGFTSACHATADSGSSSSQTADWAMQFPMEPGETAVGCCPPGFNCHNQNGQTCLAVVRTITLSTVTCRSGRFEGFNFATIPNAAVLSLNIFAPMIQIAWKASDRPPASTSTATSSPSSLSRETP
;
A
#
# COMPACT_ATOMS: atom_id res chain seq x y z
N ILE A 1 -11.46 -21.50 -7.94
CA ILE A 1 -10.75 -20.21 -8.15
C ILE A 1 -11.77 -19.13 -7.82
N SER A 2 -11.68 -18.49 -6.65
CA SER A 2 -12.62 -17.44 -6.29
C SER A 2 -12.34 -16.24 -7.20
N THR A 3 -13.34 -15.76 -7.94
CA THR A 3 -13.20 -14.59 -8.83
C THR A 3 -12.81 -13.38 -8.00
N MET A 4 -11.59 -12.87 -8.18
CA MET A 4 -11.19 -11.63 -7.51
C MET A 4 -12.05 -10.48 -8.03
N SER A 5 -12.68 -9.74 -7.12
CA SER A 5 -13.67 -8.71 -7.46
C SER A 5 -13.11 -7.33 -7.13
N ILE A 6 -13.49 -6.30 -7.90
CA ILE A 6 -13.20 -4.91 -7.54
C ILE A 6 -14.14 -4.51 -6.40
N LEU A 7 -13.59 -4.05 -5.27
CA LEU A 7 -14.38 -3.63 -4.12
C LEU A 7 -14.39 -2.10 -4.04
N THR A 8 -15.51 -1.47 -4.32
CA THR A 8 -15.69 -0.01 -4.16
C THR A 8 -16.82 0.32 -3.21
N SER A 9 -16.90 1.60 -2.81
CA SER A 9 -17.99 2.14 -2.00
C SER A 9 -18.22 1.41 -0.67
N GLN A 10 -17.16 0.84 -0.09
CA GLN A 10 -17.22 0.19 1.21
C GLN A 10 -17.29 1.24 2.31
N SER A 11 -17.94 0.92 3.43
CA SER A 11 -17.93 1.78 4.61
C SER A 11 -16.49 2.09 5.04
N ARG A 12 -16.22 3.36 5.35
CA ARG A 12 -14.88 3.81 5.78
C ARG A 12 -14.44 3.06 7.03
N VAL A 13 -13.22 2.52 7.00
CA VAL A 13 -12.56 1.92 8.16
C VAL A 13 -11.26 2.69 8.41
N ILE A 14 -11.25 3.50 9.49
CA ILE A 14 -10.09 4.27 9.89
C ILE A 14 -9.27 3.43 10.86
N LEU A 15 -8.05 3.06 10.45
CA LEU A 15 -7.16 2.20 11.23
C LEU A 15 -6.42 2.96 12.33
N GLY A 16 -6.51 4.29 12.34
CA GLY A 16 -5.79 5.17 13.25
C GLY A 16 -4.76 6.05 12.53
N PRO A 17 -3.96 6.83 13.27
CA PRO A 17 -2.92 7.67 12.68
C PRO A 17 -1.73 6.84 12.20
N LEU A 18 -1.10 7.29 11.11
CA LEU A 18 0.22 6.82 10.68
C LEU A 18 1.18 8.02 10.59
N THR A 19 1.68 8.43 11.74
CA THR A 19 2.53 9.62 11.91
C THR A 19 4.01 9.30 12.11
N ALA A 20 4.37 8.02 12.19
CA ALA A 20 5.74 7.56 12.33
C ALA A 20 6.07 6.53 11.24
N ALA A 21 7.37 6.41 10.93
CA ALA A 21 7.86 5.43 9.98
C ALA A 21 7.59 4.00 10.50
N PHE A 22 6.83 3.23 9.73
CA PHE A 22 6.66 1.80 9.95
C PHE A 22 7.58 1.03 9.01
N GLN A 23 8.35 0.08 9.54
CA GLN A 23 9.15 -0.85 8.74
C GLN A 23 8.49 -2.24 8.81
N PRO A 24 7.92 -2.74 7.69
CA PRO A 24 7.42 -4.11 7.65
C PRO A 24 8.55 -5.11 7.94
N PRO A 25 8.28 -6.17 8.72
CA PRO A 25 9.21 -7.29 8.91
C PRO A 25 9.59 -7.95 7.58
N ALA A 26 10.81 -8.51 7.49
CA ALA A 26 11.31 -9.16 6.28
C ALA A 26 10.40 -10.27 5.70
N PRO A 27 9.69 -11.10 6.51
CA PRO A 27 8.76 -12.11 5.99
C PRO A 27 7.59 -11.54 5.18
N CYS A 28 7.28 -10.24 5.31
CA CYS A 28 6.18 -9.60 4.60
C CYS A 28 6.39 -9.53 3.08
N SER A 29 7.61 -9.76 2.59
CA SER A 29 7.91 -9.86 1.15
C SER A 29 8.10 -11.31 0.67
N ALA A 30 7.77 -12.32 1.48
CA ALA A 30 7.75 -13.71 1.03
C ALA A 30 6.47 -13.99 0.22
N GLY A 31 6.61 -14.66 -0.93
CA GLY A 31 5.50 -15.02 -1.80
C GLY A 31 4.70 -16.20 -1.25
N VAL A 32 3.49 -15.96 -0.79
CA VAL A 32 2.58 -17.02 -0.33
C VAL A 32 1.67 -17.46 -1.48
N GLY A 33 1.44 -18.78 -1.61
CA GLY A 33 0.40 -19.32 -2.49
C GLY A 33 0.87 -19.76 -3.88
N ILE A 34 2.19 -19.82 -4.11
CA ILE A 34 2.69 -20.36 -5.39
C ILE A 34 2.46 -21.87 -5.48
N CYS A 35 2.07 -22.33 -6.65
CA CYS A 35 2.04 -23.75 -7.03
C CYS A 35 2.76 -23.92 -8.37
N SER A 36 3.05 -25.15 -8.79
CA SER A 36 3.85 -25.43 -10.00
C SER A 36 3.29 -24.83 -11.30
N THR A 37 1.99 -24.52 -11.35
CA THR A 37 1.32 -23.92 -12.51
C THR A 37 0.64 -22.58 -12.18
N CYS A 38 0.76 -22.11 -10.94
CA CYS A 38 0.12 -20.88 -10.50
C CYS A 38 1.00 -19.69 -10.85
N ASN A 39 0.40 -18.63 -11.38
CA ASN A 39 1.08 -17.39 -11.73
C ASN A 39 0.79 -16.25 -10.75
N ASP A 40 0.09 -16.50 -9.65
CA ASP A 40 -0.22 -15.50 -8.62
C ASP A 40 0.51 -15.83 -7.31
N VAL A 41 1.07 -14.81 -6.66
CA VAL A 41 1.63 -14.90 -5.32
C VAL A 41 1.22 -13.70 -4.48
N PHE A 42 1.15 -13.90 -3.17
CA PHE A 42 0.65 -12.91 -2.23
C PHE A 42 1.69 -12.58 -1.17
N PHE A 43 2.08 -11.31 -1.09
CA PHE A 43 2.93 -10.76 -0.04
C PHE A 43 2.08 -10.32 1.17
N GLY A 44 2.73 -10.17 2.32
CA GLY A 44 2.09 -9.72 3.56
C GLY A 44 1.02 -10.68 4.09
N GLN A 45 1.14 -11.97 3.78
CA GLN A 45 0.18 -13.00 4.16
C GLN A 45 0.76 -13.97 5.18
N LYS A 46 -0.13 -14.53 6.00
CA LYS A 46 0.09 -15.72 6.82
C LYS A 46 -0.82 -16.86 6.38
N CYS A 47 -0.54 -18.07 6.85
CA CYS A 47 -1.43 -19.20 6.59
C CYS A 47 -2.56 -19.28 7.61
N GLY A 48 -3.80 -19.17 7.13
CA GLY A 48 -5.01 -19.50 7.85
C GLY A 48 -5.49 -20.93 7.59
N SER A 49 -6.60 -21.30 8.22
CA SER A 49 -7.20 -22.65 8.10
C SER A 49 -7.63 -23.02 6.68
N VAL A 50 -7.98 -22.02 5.85
CA VAL A 50 -8.52 -22.21 4.49
C VAL A 50 -7.60 -21.66 3.38
N GLY A 51 -6.41 -21.18 3.71
CA GLY A 51 -5.46 -20.59 2.75
C GLY A 51 -4.75 -19.34 3.29
N PRO A 52 -4.13 -18.54 2.40
CA PRO A 52 -3.51 -17.27 2.79
C PRO A 52 -4.52 -16.31 3.41
N GLN A 53 -4.08 -15.56 4.42
CA GLN A 53 -4.83 -14.50 5.11
C GLN A 53 -3.91 -13.33 5.41
N ASP A 54 -4.45 -12.12 5.48
CA ASP A 54 -3.62 -10.94 5.76
C ASP A 54 -2.88 -11.11 7.08
N ASP A 55 -1.56 -10.93 7.03
CA ASP A 55 -0.75 -10.88 8.23
C ASP A 55 -0.74 -9.46 8.77
N THR A 56 -1.47 -9.24 9.85
CA THR A 56 -1.57 -7.93 10.49
C THR A 56 -0.22 -7.40 10.99
N THR A 57 0.81 -8.24 11.14
CA THR A 57 2.16 -7.76 11.49
C THR A 57 2.88 -7.09 10.32
N CYS A 58 2.36 -7.25 9.10
CA CYS A 58 2.86 -6.59 7.89
C CYS A 58 2.21 -5.23 7.64
N TRP A 59 1.28 -4.83 8.50
CA TRP A 59 0.62 -3.53 8.47
C TRP A 59 1.12 -2.65 9.62
N PRO A 60 1.12 -1.32 9.44
CA PRO A 60 1.37 -0.41 10.55
C PRO A 60 0.42 -0.63 11.74
N PRO A 61 0.83 -0.29 12.97
CA PRO A 61 -0.02 -0.44 14.15
C PRO A 61 -1.35 0.28 13.99
N THR A 62 -2.44 -0.38 14.39
CA THR A 62 -3.79 0.21 14.39
C THR A 62 -4.18 0.71 15.77
N THR A 63 -5.14 1.62 15.85
CA THR A 63 -5.81 1.96 17.10
C THR A 63 -6.64 0.78 17.63
N GLN A 64 -6.91 0.78 18.94
CA GLN A 64 -7.67 -0.28 19.59
C GLN A 64 -9.10 -0.36 19.01
N GLY A 65 -9.51 -1.55 18.55
CA GLY A 65 -10.86 -1.80 18.03
C GLY A 65 -10.95 -2.00 16.51
N ALA A 66 -9.88 -1.80 15.75
CA ALA A 66 -9.88 -2.14 14.31
C ALA A 66 -10.10 -3.64 14.10
N LEU A 67 -11.22 -4.02 13.49
CA LEU A 67 -11.54 -5.42 13.18
C LEU A 67 -10.55 -5.97 12.15
N ARG A 68 -9.99 -7.14 12.42
CA ARG A 68 -9.01 -7.77 11.52
C ARG A 68 -9.72 -8.42 10.32
N PRO A 69 -9.20 -8.28 9.08
CA PRO A 69 -9.73 -9.00 7.93
C PRO A 69 -9.59 -10.51 8.12
N SER A 70 -10.58 -11.28 7.67
CA SER A 70 -10.59 -12.74 7.76
C SER A 70 -10.01 -13.44 6.52
N SER A 71 -9.74 -12.70 5.44
CA SER A 71 -9.26 -13.21 4.16
C SER A 71 -8.11 -12.37 3.62
N ALA A 72 -7.27 -12.98 2.80
CA ALA A 72 -6.18 -12.29 2.11
C ALA A 72 -6.70 -11.13 1.26
N LEU A 73 -6.00 -10.00 1.35
CA LEU A 73 -6.11 -8.86 0.45
C LEU A 73 -7.52 -8.27 0.31
N ASN A 74 -8.36 -8.36 1.34
CA ASN A 74 -9.75 -7.84 1.30
C ASN A 74 -9.86 -6.31 1.52
N GLY A 75 -8.71 -5.66 1.75
CA GLY A 75 -8.61 -4.29 2.24
C GLY A 75 -9.03 -4.17 3.70
N TRP A 76 -8.10 -3.71 4.55
CA TRP A 76 -8.37 -3.54 5.98
C TRP A 76 -9.02 -2.19 6.32
N GLY A 77 -8.62 -1.12 5.62
CA GLY A 77 -8.94 0.25 5.98
C GLY A 77 -7.76 1.17 5.69
N PHE A 78 -7.88 2.45 6.02
CA PHE A 78 -6.84 3.44 5.75
C PHE A 78 -6.42 4.17 7.02
N TYR A 79 -5.19 4.68 7.02
CA TYR A 79 -4.66 5.45 8.14
C TYR A 79 -4.99 6.92 7.94
N SER A 80 -5.55 7.56 8.97
CA SER A 80 -5.87 8.98 8.98
C SER A 80 -5.73 9.56 10.40
N PRO A 81 -4.98 10.66 10.58
CA PRO A 81 -4.10 11.25 9.58
C PRO A 81 -2.89 10.33 9.30
N GLY A 82 -2.55 10.15 8.02
CA GLY A 82 -1.33 9.47 7.59
C GLY A 82 -0.42 10.41 6.82
N ILE A 83 0.84 10.56 7.25
CA ILE A 83 1.72 11.62 6.74
C ILE A 83 2.80 11.11 5.77
N SER A 84 3.15 9.82 5.84
CA SER A 84 4.19 9.22 4.99
C SER A 84 3.94 7.73 4.79
N CYS A 85 4.31 7.22 3.61
CA CYS A 85 4.31 5.79 3.36
C CYS A 85 5.28 5.03 4.29
N PRO A 86 5.01 3.74 4.58
CA PRO A 86 5.95 2.87 5.27
C PRO A 86 7.34 2.83 4.62
N VAL A 87 8.35 2.49 5.40
CA VAL A 87 9.71 2.31 4.88
C VAL A 87 9.74 1.14 3.89
N GLY A 88 10.41 1.35 2.76
CA GLY A 88 10.43 0.40 1.65
C GLY A 88 9.18 0.44 0.77
N PHE A 89 8.29 1.42 0.95
CA PHE A 89 7.14 1.69 0.09
C PHE A 89 7.29 3.08 -0.57
N THR A 90 6.67 3.24 -1.72
CA THR A 90 6.58 4.51 -2.47
C THR A 90 5.12 4.95 -2.56
N SER A 91 4.89 6.26 -2.64
CA SER A 91 3.59 6.82 -3.04
C SER A 91 3.32 6.43 -4.50
N ALA A 92 2.46 5.44 -4.73
CA ALA A 92 2.24 4.85 -6.04
C ALA A 92 1.02 5.42 -6.78
N CYS A 93 0.06 5.99 -6.05
CA CYS A 93 -1.12 6.62 -6.61
C CYS A 93 -1.68 7.68 -5.66
N HIS A 94 -2.39 8.65 -6.23
CA HIS A 94 -2.96 9.78 -5.50
C HIS A 94 -4.45 9.93 -5.78
N ALA A 95 -5.18 10.40 -4.77
CA ALA A 95 -6.56 10.80 -4.92
C ALA A 95 -6.85 12.05 -4.09
N THR A 96 -7.72 12.92 -4.60
CA THR A 96 -8.17 14.14 -3.94
C THR A 96 -9.67 14.25 -4.06
N ALA A 97 -10.33 14.60 -2.96
CA ALA A 97 -11.75 14.91 -2.94
C ALA A 97 -11.95 16.42 -2.81
N ASP A 98 -12.82 16.97 -3.66
CA ASP A 98 -13.11 18.40 -3.63
C ASP A 98 -13.68 18.81 -2.27
N SER A 99 -13.31 20.00 -1.79
CA SER A 99 -13.73 20.50 -0.48
C SER A 99 -15.24 20.69 -0.32
N GLY A 100 -16.00 20.70 -1.43
CA GLY A 100 -17.45 20.86 -1.45
C GLY A 100 -18.27 19.60 -1.75
N SER A 101 -17.64 18.48 -2.11
CA SER A 101 -18.37 17.25 -2.44
C SER A 101 -17.53 15.99 -2.31
N SER A 102 -18.09 14.95 -1.66
CA SER A 102 -17.51 13.60 -1.62
C SER A 102 -17.71 12.82 -2.93
N SER A 103 -18.53 13.31 -3.86
CA SER A 103 -18.76 12.68 -5.17
C SER A 103 -17.80 13.15 -6.25
N SER A 104 -17.13 14.29 -6.05
CA SER A 104 -16.10 14.79 -6.95
C SER A 104 -14.74 14.40 -6.40
N GLN A 105 -14.29 13.22 -6.83
CA GLN A 105 -12.98 12.68 -6.50
C GLN A 105 -12.18 12.51 -7.80
N THR A 106 -10.96 13.02 -7.80
CA THR A 106 -9.95 12.60 -8.79
C THR A 106 -9.13 11.50 -8.14
N ALA A 107 -9.09 10.31 -8.73
CA ALA A 107 -8.32 9.18 -8.21
C ALA A 107 -7.65 8.40 -9.35
N ASP A 108 -6.39 8.05 -9.15
CA ASP A 108 -5.63 7.25 -10.12
C ASP A 108 -5.99 5.75 -10.07
N TRP A 109 -6.84 5.33 -9.12
CA TRP A 109 -7.29 3.96 -8.95
C TRP A 109 -8.74 3.88 -8.47
N ALA A 110 -9.35 2.70 -8.62
CA ALA A 110 -10.66 2.43 -8.07
C ALA A 110 -10.58 2.35 -6.53
N MET A 111 -11.01 3.39 -5.83
CA MET A 111 -10.95 3.43 -4.37
C MET A 111 -11.97 2.50 -3.71
N GLN A 112 -11.50 1.73 -2.72
CA GLN A 112 -12.37 0.87 -1.92
C GLN A 112 -13.21 1.67 -0.93
N PHE A 113 -12.59 2.64 -0.26
CA PHE A 113 -13.23 3.47 0.75
C PHE A 113 -13.46 4.89 0.20
N PRO A 114 -14.66 5.45 0.29
CA PRO A 114 -14.95 6.79 -0.19
C PRO A 114 -14.19 7.84 0.63
N MET A 115 -13.84 8.96 0.00
CA MET A 115 -13.18 10.10 0.65
C MET A 115 -14.18 11.10 1.21
N GLU A 116 -13.82 11.76 2.30
CA GLU A 116 -14.52 12.96 2.77
C GLU A 116 -14.08 14.19 1.96
N PRO A 117 -14.92 15.23 1.90
CA PRO A 117 -14.55 16.48 1.24
C PRO A 117 -13.24 17.06 1.77
N GLY A 118 -12.36 17.47 0.86
CA GLY A 118 -11.07 18.08 1.17
C GLY A 118 -9.99 17.10 1.65
N GLU A 119 -10.25 15.79 1.62
CA GLU A 119 -9.21 14.80 1.87
C GLU A 119 -8.26 14.67 0.68
N THR A 120 -7.02 14.32 0.97
CA THR A 120 -6.07 13.71 0.04
C THR A 120 -5.77 12.30 0.51
N ALA A 121 -5.77 11.33 -0.40
CA ALA A 121 -5.39 9.96 -0.15
C ALA A 121 -4.20 9.55 -1.02
N VAL A 122 -3.38 8.65 -0.50
CA VAL A 122 -2.24 8.05 -1.21
C VAL A 122 -2.25 6.56 -0.98
N GLY A 123 -2.13 5.79 -2.07
CA GLY A 123 -1.80 4.38 -2.00
C GLY A 123 -0.30 4.18 -1.95
N CYS A 124 0.18 3.60 -0.85
CA CYS A 124 1.57 3.23 -0.68
C CYS A 124 1.76 1.77 -1.13
N CYS A 125 2.70 1.55 -2.05
CA CYS A 125 3.05 0.23 -2.56
C CYS A 125 4.56 -0.04 -2.51
N PRO A 126 5.00 -1.30 -2.47
CA PRO A 126 6.41 -1.62 -2.66
C PRO A 126 6.92 -1.11 -4.03
N PRO A 127 8.21 -0.78 -4.16
CA PRO A 127 8.79 -0.36 -5.43
C PRO A 127 8.48 -1.33 -6.59
N GLY A 128 8.05 -0.79 -7.72
CA GLY A 128 7.70 -1.57 -8.92
C GLY A 128 6.27 -2.10 -8.94
N PHE A 129 5.46 -1.81 -7.92
CA PHE A 129 4.04 -2.14 -7.88
C PHE A 129 3.19 -0.91 -8.18
N ASN A 130 2.06 -1.14 -8.84
CA ASN A 130 1.03 -0.12 -9.04
C ASN A 130 -0.13 -0.35 -8.07
N CYS A 131 -0.84 0.72 -7.73
CA CYS A 131 -2.09 0.60 -7.02
C CYS A 131 -3.10 -0.19 -7.85
N HIS A 132 -3.79 -1.11 -7.19
CA HIS A 132 -4.82 -1.94 -7.76
C HIS A 132 -5.97 -2.06 -6.75
N ASN A 133 -7.10 -2.59 -7.21
CA ASN A 133 -8.24 -2.85 -6.34
C ASN A 133 -8.82 -4.25 -6.51
N GLN A 134 -7.98 -5.25 -6.83
CA GLN A 134 -8.45 -6.63 -6.98
C GLN A 134 -8.56 -7.25 -5.59
N ASN A 135 -9.79 -7.59 -5.19
CA ASN A 135 -10.19 -7.94 -3.84
C ASN A 135 -10.06 -6.84 -2.80
N GLY A 136 -9.83 -5.59 -3.18
CA GLY A 136 -9.66 -4.49 -2.25
C GLY A 136 -8.34 -3.76 -2.48
N GLN A 137 -8.04 -2.80 -1.61
CA GLN A 137 -6.84 -1.97 -1.69
C GLN A 137 -5.56 -2.81 -1.67
N THR A 138 -5.04 -3.06 -2.87
CA THR A 138 -3.97 -4.00 -3.17
C THR A 138 -2.95 -3.34 -4.09
N CYS A 139 -1.71 -3.79 -4.01
CA CYS A 139 -0.66 -3.42 -4.94
C CYS A 139 -0.44 -4.60 -5.89
N LEU A 140 -0.24 -4.33 -7.18
CA LEU A 140 0.04 -5.36 -8.18
C LEU A 140 1.33 -5.04 -8.94
N ALA A 141 2.22 -6.02 -9.03
CA ALA A 141 3.33 -6.06 -9.97
C ALA A 141 3.19 -7.28 -10.87
N VAL A 142 3.40 -7.10 -12.18
CA VAL A 142 3.46 -8.19 -13.15
C VAL A 142 4.90 -8.29 -13.66
N VAL A 143 5.59 -9.36 -13.29
CA VAL A 143 7.02 -9.53 -13.57
C VAL A 143 7.25 -10.71 -14.52
N ARG A 144 8.22 -10.56 -15.43
CA ARG A 144 8.62 -11.63 -16.37
C ARG A 144 9.89 -12.35 -15.96
N THR A 145 10.74 -11.69 -15.17
CA THR A 145 11.99 -12.25 -14.68
C THR A 145 12.13 -11.92 -13.20
N ILE A 146 12.13 -12.94 -12.35
CA ILE A 146 12.33 -12.78 -10.92
C ILE A 146 12.80 -14.09 -10.28
N THR A 147 13.55 -13.99 -9.18
CA THR A 147 13.68 -15.07 -8.21
C THR A 147 13.22 -14.55 -6.86
N LEU A 148 12.24 -15.22 -6.24
CA LEU A 148 11.74 -14.82 -4.92
C LEU A 148 11.57 -16.02 -3.99
N SER A 149 11.66 -15.77 -2.68
CA SER A 149 11.31 -16.76 -1.67
C SER A 149 9.80 -17.00 -1.68
N THR A 150 9.40 -18.26 -1.67
CA THR A 150 8.01 -18.67 -1.66
C THR A 150 7.69 -19.69 -0.58
N VAL A 151 6.43 -19.69 -0.17
CA VAL A 151 5.86 -20.63 0.80
C VAL A 151 4.46 -21.02 0.37
N THR A 152 4.03 -22.19 0.80
CA THR A 152 2.67 -22.70 0.58
C THR A 152 1.93 -22.83 1.90
N CYS A 153 0.61 -22.69 1.86
CA CYS A 153 -0.23 -22.89 3.05
C CYS A 153 -0.80 -24.29 3.09
N ARG A 154 -0.55 -24.99 4.19
CA ARG A 154 -1.19 -26.28 4.51
C ARG A 154 -1.66 -26.27 5.95
N SER A 155 -2.97 -26.46 6.14
CA SER A 155 -3.60 -26.57 7.47
C SER A 155 -3.19 -25.47 8.46
N GLY A 156 -3.18 -24.20 8.02
CA GLY A 156 -2.81 -23.06 8.88
C GLY A 156 -1.32 -22.89 9.14
N ARG A 157 -0.45 -23.59 8.41
CA ARG A 157 1.01 -23.50 8.55
C ARG A 157 1.67 -23.22 7.20
N PHE A 158 2.81 -22.55 7.28
CA PHE A 158 3.72 -22.45 6.14
C PHE A 158 4.44 -23.78 5.93
N GLU A 159 4.45 -24.24 4.69
CA GLU A 159 5.20 -25.40 4.22
C GLU A 159 5.90 -25.10 2.90
N GLY A 160 6.90 -25.93 2.55
CA GLY A 160 7.52 -25.87 1.23
C GLY A 160 8.28 -24.58 0.95
N PHE A 161 9.06 -24.10 1.94
CA PHE A 161 9.97 -22.97 1.77
C PHE A 161 10.92 -23.25 0.61
N ASN A 162 10.84 -22.44 -0.44
CA ASN A 162 11.65 -22.60 -1.64
C ASN A 162 11.88 -21.24 -2.31
N PHE A 163 12.68 -21.23 -3.37
CA PHE A 163 12.75 -20.11 -4.30
C PHE A 163 12.02 -20.47 -5.59
N ALA A 164 11.24 -19.52 -6.09
CA ALA A 164 10.63 -19.62 -7.41
C ALA A 164 11.37 -18.70 -8.37
N THR A 165 11.84 -19.27 -9.48
CA THR A 165 12.45 -18.53 -10.59
C THR A 165 11.50 -18.51 -11.78
N ILE A 166 11.25 -17.31 -12.29
CA ILE A 166 10.40 -17.03 -13.45
C ILE A 166 11.27 -16.33 -14.50
N PRO A 167 11.13 -16.66 -15.80
CA PRO A 167 10.19 -17.64 -16.34
C PRO A 167 10.64 -19.08 -16.08
N ASN A 168 9.69 -20.03 -16.12
CA ASN A 168 9.95 -21.46 -16.15
C ASN A 168 9.04 -22.15 -17.19
N ALA A 169 9.11 -23.47 -17.30
CA ALA A 169 8.36 -24.24 -18.31
C ALA A 169 6.83 -24.08 -18.22
N ALA A 170 6.28 -23.75 -17.05
CA ALA A 170 4.84 -23.61 -16.84
C ALA A 170 4.38 -22.15 -16.69
N VAL A 171 5.24 -21.26 -16.20
CA VAL A 171 4.88 -19.88 -15.84
C VAL A 171 5.86 -18.91 -16.50
N LEU A 172 5.35 -18.09 -17.42
CA LEU A 172 6.14 -17.09 -18.18
C LEU A 172 6.16 -15.70 -17.54
N SER A 173 5.17 -15.42 -16.70
CA SER A 173 5.04 -14.17 -15.95
C SER A 173 4.33 -14.42 -14.64
N LEU A 174 4.65 -13.64 -13.63
CA LEU A 174 4.10 -13.75 -12.29
C LEU A 174 3.40 -12.46 -11.89
N ASN A 175 2.17 -12.58 -11.40
CA ASN A 175 1.44 -11.54 -10.72
C ASN A 175 1.80 -11.61 -9.23
N ILE A 176 2.35 -10.53 -8.71
CA ILE A 176 2.68 -10.40 -7.30
C ILE A 176 1.72 -9.38 -6.73
N PHE A 177 0.90 -9.84 -5.80
CA PHE A 177 -0.02 -9.00 -5.06
C PHE A 177 0.56 -8.69 -3.68
N ALA A 178 0.42 -7.45 -3.23
CA ALA A 178 0.80 -7.03 -1.89
C ALA A 178 -0.31 -6.16 -1.26
N PRO A 179 -0.36 -6.02 0.07
CA PRO A 179 -1.26 -5.09 0.71
C PRO A 179 -0.94 -3.65 0.28
N MET A 180 -1.96 -2.87 -0.11
CA MET A 180 -1.80 -1.42 -0.28
C MET A 180 -2.06 -0.73 1.05
N ILE A 181 -1.06 0.00 1.54
CA ILE A 181 -1.23 0.85 2.72
C ILE A 181 -1.78 2.19 2.24
N GLN A 182 -3.07 2.42 2.45
CA GLN A 182 -3.69 3.71 2.15
C GLN A 182 -3.48 4.66 3.32
N ILE A 183 -2.93 5.83 3.05
CA ILE A 183 -2.89 6.97 3.97
C ILE A 183 -3.82 8.07 3.47
N ALA A 184 -4.47 8.77 4.38
CA ALA A 184 -5.29 9.93 4.07
C ALA A 184 -5.03 11.06 5.07
N TRP A 185 -5.24 12.30 4.62
CA TRP A 185 -5.12 13.49 5.45
C TRP A 185 -5.95 14.64 4.88
N LYS A 186 -6.29 15.61 5.73
CA LYS A 186 -6.76 16.95 5.35
C LYS A 186 -5.64 17.97 5.55
N ALA A 187 -5.81 19.16 5.00
CA ALA A 187 -4.80 20.23 5.11
C ALA A 187 -4.47 20.59 6.57
N SER A 188 -5.43 20.50 7.49
CA SER A 188 -5.26 20.73 8.93
C SER A 188 -4.31 19.74 9.62
N ASP A 189 -4.11 18.56 9.02
CA ASP A 189 -3.38 17.46 9.66
C ASP A 189 -1.87 17.55 9.42
N ARG A 190 -1.44 18.41 8.50
CA ARG A 190 -0.03 18.64 8.19
C ARG A 190 0.44 19.92 8.85
N PRO A 191 1.69 19.96 9.36
CA PRO A 191 2.32 21.22 9.72
C PRO A 191 2.24 22.19 8.54
N PRO A 192 1.97 23.48 8.75
CA PRO A 192 2.02 24.46 7.68
C PRO A 192 3.38 24.38 7.00
N ALA A 193 3.39 24.37 5.67
CA ALA A 193 4.63 24.33 4.90
C ALA A 193 5.53 25.50 5.35
N SER A 194 6.74 25.19 5.79
CA SER A 194 7.74 26.20 6.10
C SER A 194 7.99 27.02 4.83
N THR A 195 7.49 28.26 4.81
CA THR A 195 7.85 29.21 3.76
C THR A 195 9.34 29.48 3.89
N SER A 196 10.14 28.86 3.02
CA SER A 196 11.53 29.27 2.82
C SER A 196 11.50 30.69 2.24
N THR A 197 11.49 31.71 3.10
CA THR A 197 11.80 33.08 2.71
C THR A 197 13.20 33.06 2.13
N ALA A 198 13.30 33.18 0.80
CA ALA A 198 14.53 33.49 0.13
C ALA A 198 15.02 34.84 0.69
N THR A 199 15.99 34.80 1.60
CA THR A 199 16.70 35.99 2.05
C THR A 199 17.52 36.50 0.88
N SER A 200 16.98 37.50 0.17
CA SER A 200 17.75 38.30 -0.77
C SER A 200 18.88 38.98 0.01
N SER A 201 20.11 38.52 -0.19
CA SER A 201 21.30 39.20 0.32
C SER A 201 21.39 40.58 -0.31
N PRO A 202 21.55 41.67 0.47
CA PRO A 202 21.82 42.97 -0.11
C PRO A 202 23.23 42.97 -0.69
N SER A 203 23.34 43.11 -2.00
CA SER A 203 24.58 43.42 -2.69
C SER A 203 25.01 44.85 -2.32
N SER A 204 26.04 44.94 -1.48
CA SER A 204 26.69 46.21 -1.12
C SER A 204 27.39 46.81 -2.34
N LEU A 205 26.80 47.86 -2.91
CA LEU A 205 27.47 48.79 -3.82
C LEU A 205 28.56 49.54 -3.05
N SER A 206 29.83 49.25 -3.34
CA SER A 206 30.94 50.10 -2.93
C SER A 206 31.21 51.12 -4.02
N ARG A 207 30.98 52.39 -3.70
CA ARG A 207 31.24 53.56 -4.56
C ARG A 207 32.59 54.13 -4.14
N GLU A 208 33.61 53.99 -4.99
CA GLU A 208 34.90 54.67 -4.84
C GLU A 208 34.94 55.95 -5.69
N THR A 209 35.20 57.08 -5.04
CA THR A 209 35.89 58.29 -5.55
C THR A 209 36.16 59.21 -4.35
N PRO A 210 37.18 60.08 -4.35
CA PRO A 210 37.69 60.89 -5.47
C PRO A 210 39.06 60.47 -6.02
#